data_AF-A0A3Q2X0Q5-F1
#
_entry.id   AF-A0A3Q2X0Q5-F1
#
_cell.length_a   1.000
_cell.length_b   1.000
_cell.length_c   1.000
_cell.angle_alpha   90.00
_cell.angle_beta   90.00
_cell.angle_gamma   90.00
#
_symmetry.space_group_name_H-M   'P 1'
#
loop_
_entity.id
_entity.type
_entity.pdbx_description
1 polymer ?
#
loop_
_entity_poly.entity_id
_entity_poly.type
_entity_poly.pdbx_seq_one_letter_code
_entity_poly.pdbx_strand_id
1 'polypeptide(L)'
;MTVHLYENNMEGHHKEEKTSDVQSPADPGHPVKCSPVIIGNIPLNGPTLNVLASENFIHQSMSIIVENAIKKATDVREKVCEWRSPEQLKELLDLELRDGGESESEILQRFKDAIRYSVKTTHPRFFNQLYAGMEPYSMVASFIIEALKPSLYTYEVAPVFTLAEEAVLKKMMELIGWKDGGDGIFNAGGSMSNMYAVNLARYRCCPDIKENGLSAAPRLVMFTSQECHYSISKAAALLGIGTKNVYAIPSDERGKMIPSALEEQILSAKSEGAVPFMVNATAGTTVLGAFDPIDVIADICEKHNLWLHVDACWGGAALVSSKHKHLLKGIHRADSVAWNPHKMLMACLQCSAFMVRDKTSLLQRCHSARASYLFQQDKFYDVSYDTGDKSVQCSRKPDAFKIWLMWKALGSRELEQRVDRALAMARSV
;
A
#
# COMPACT_ATOMS: atom_id res chain seq x y z
N MET A 1 -12.85 -16.66 -47.10
CA MET A 1 -12.50 -17.36 -48.35
C MET A 1 -11.20 -18.09 -48.06
N THR A 2 -11.33 -19.37 -47.75
CA THR A 2 -10.27 -20.38 -47.58
C THR A 2 -9.46 -20.53 -48.85
N VAL A 3 -8.29 -21.21 -48.80
CA VAL A 3 -7.47 -21.85 -49.87
C VAL A 3 -6.02 -21.32 -49.84
N HIS A 4 -4.94 -22.11 -49.88
CA HIS A 4 -4.72 -23.55 -49.69
C HIS A 4 -3.24 -23.79 -49.36
N LEU A 5 -3.00 -24.87 -48.61
CA LEU A 5 -1.74 -25.62 -48.54
C LEU A 5 -1.36 -26.19 -49.93
N TYR A 6 -0.07 -26.26 -50.21
CA TYR A 6 0.49 -27.20 -51.18
C TYR A 6 1.64 -27.98 -50.54
N GLU A 7 1.37 -29.25 -50.26
CA GLU A 7 2.35 -30.33 -50.29
C GLU A 7 2.43 -30.84 -51.73
N ASN A 8 3.62 -31.19 -52.21
CA ASN A 8 3.77 -32.27 -53.18
C ASN A 8 5.17 -32.90 -53.14
N ASN A 9 5.14 -34.21 -53.37
CA ASN A 9 6.17 -35.21 -53.14
C ASN A 9 7.18 -35.38 -54.30
N MET A 10 8.38 -35.82 -53.88
CA MET A 10 9.26 -36.89 -54.41
C MET A 10 9.78 -36.91 -55.85
N GLU A 11 11.12 -37.08 -55.91
CA GLU A 11 12.00 -37.87 -56.81
C GLU A 11 13.25 -37.02 -57.12
N GLY A 12 14.51 -37.39 -56.90
CA GLY A 12 15.18 -38.67 -56.70
C GLY A 12 16.43 -38.64 -57.60
N HIS A 13 17.63 -38.35 -57.07
CA HIS A 13 18.90 -38.78 -57.67
C HIS A 13 20.09 -38.65 -56.69
N HIS A 14 20.77 -39.78 -56.52
CA HIS A 14 21.99 -39.99 -55.75
C HIS A 14 23.16 -39.08 -56.16
N LYS A 15 23.89 -38.57 -55.17
CA LYS A 15 25.36 -38.56 -55.15
C LYS A 15 25.86 -38.56 -53.70
N GLU A 16 26.74 -39.50 -53.42
CA GLU A 16 27.45 -39.66 -52.14
C GLU A 16 28.41 -38.50 -51.91
N GLU A 17 28.41 -37.95 -50.70
CA GLU A 17 29.63 -37.36 -50.12
C GLU A 17 29.60 -37.57 -48.60
N LYS A 18 30.67 -38.20 -48.09
CA LYS A 18 30.93 -38.44 -46.68
C LYS A 18 31.17 -37.12 -45.96
N THR A 19 30.66 -36.95 -44.73
CA THR A 19 31.48 -36.69 -43.52
C THR A 19 30.64 -36.39 -42.25
N SER A 20 31.13 -36.96 -41.14
CA SER A 20 31.05 -36.55 -39.73
C SER A 20 29.70 -36.47 -38.98
N ASP A 21 29.55 -37.44 -38.08
CA ASP A 21 29.06 -37.34 -36.69
C ASP A 21 27.81 -36.50 -36.38
N VAL A 22 26.68 -37.20 -36.30
CA VAL A 22 25.47 -36.76 -35.59
C VAL A 22 25.71 -36.86 -34.08
N GLN A 23 25.89 -35.71 -33.41
CA GLN A 23 25.71 -35.61 -31.96
C GLN A 23 24.22 -35.68 -31.62
N SER A 24 23.89 -36.54 -30.67
CA SER A 24 22.57 -36.67 -30.04
C SER A 24 22.10 -35.37 -29.37
N PRO A 25 20.79 -35.12 -29.22
CA PRO A 25 20.30 -33.96 -28.49
C PRO A 25 20.72 -34.04 -27.02
N ALA A 26 21.29 -32.94 -26.51
CA ALA A 26 21.74 -32.82 -25.13
C ALA A 26 20.58 -32.93 -24.12
N ASP A 27 20.85 -33.67 -23.06
CA ASP A 27 20.07 -33.83 -21.84
C ASP A 27 19.86 -32.47 -21.11
N PRO A 28 18.65 -32.09 -20.64
CA PRO A 28 18.40 -30.76 -20.05
C PRO A 28 19.02 -30.53 -18.66
N GLY A 29 19.89 -31.41 -18.17
CA GLY A 29 20.28 -31.51 -16.76
C GLY A 29 21.63 -30.92 -16.34
N HIS A 30 22.40 -30.27 -17.22
CA HIS A 30 23.73 -29.75 -16.85
C HIS A 30 23.96 -28.29 -17.22
N PRO A 31 24.30 -27.40 -16.26
CA PRO A 31 24.71 -26.04 -16.59
C PRO A 31 26.01 -26.12 -17.38
N VAL A 32 26.00 -25.55 -18.59
CA VAL A 32 27.21 -25.38 -19.40
C VAL A 32 28.23 -24.62 -18.56
N LYS A 33 29.28 -25.32 -18.11
CA LYS A 33 30.43 -24.71 -17.44
C LYS A 33 31.21 -23.90 -18.47
N CYS A 34 30.79 -22.66 -18.73
CA CYS A 34 31.68 -21.69 -19.35
C CYS A 34 32.81 -21.38 -18.37
N SER A 35 34.06 -21.66 -18.76
CA SER A 35 35.25 -21.26 -18.00
C SER A 35 35.24 -19.75 -17.77
N PRO A 36 35.59 -19.27 -16.56
CA PRO A 36 35.51 -17.85 -16.25
C PRO A 36 36.53 -17.07 -17.06
N VAL A 37 36.04 -16.05 -17.77
CA VAL A 37 36.90 -15.06 -18.45
C VAL A 37 37.47 -14.15 -17.37
N ILE A 38 38.78 -14.13 -17.15
CA ILE A 38 39.41 -13.25 -16.15
C ILE A 38 40.14 -12.11 -16.86
N ILE A 39 39.78 -10.86 -16.57
CA ILE A 39 40.52 -9.65 -17.01
C ILE A 39 40.98 -8.90 -15.76
N GLY A 40 42.30 -8.70 -15.61
CA GLY A 40 42.86 -7.92 -14.49
C GLY A 40 42.51 -8.46 -13.10
N ASN A 41 42.46 -9.79 -12.94
CA ASN A 41 41.98 -10.51 -11.74
C ASN A 41 40.47 -10.41 -11.46
N ILE A 42 39.68 -9.89 -12.40
CA ILE A 42 38.22 -9.82 -12.30
C ILE A 42 37.60 -10.92 -13.17
N PRO A 43 36.89 -11.90 -12.58
CA PRO A 43 36.08 -12.84 -13.36
C PRO A 43 34.89 -12.12 -13.99
N LEU A 44 34.83 -12.10 -15.31
CA LEU A 44 33.84 -11.40 -16.14
C LEU A 44 32.64 -12.27 -16.56
N ASN A 45 32.80 -13.58 -16.64
CA ASN A 45 31.73 -14.50 -17.06
C ASN A 45 31.68 -15.76 -16.19
N GLY A 46 30.47 -16.24 -15.89
CA GLY A 46 30.16 -17.45 -15.12
C GLY A 46 28.92 -17.24 -14.25
N PRO A 47 28.11 -18.26 -13.94
CA PRO A 47 27.08 -18.13 -12.92
C PRO A 47 27.77 -17.83 -11.59
N THR A 48 27.69 -16.58 -11.13
CA THR A 48 28.23 -16.14 -9.85
C THR A 48 27.44 -16.67 -8.66
N LEU A 49 26.23 -17.20 -8.90
CA LEU A 49 25.32 -17.78 -7.92
C LEU A 49 25.15 -19.28 -8.15
N ASN A 50 25.38 -20.07 -7.09
CA ASN A 50 24.98 -21.47 -7.05
C ASN A 50 23.45 -21.55 -6.89
N VAL A 51 22.74 -21.80 -7.98
CA VAL A 51 21.27 -21.83 -8.03
C VAL A 51 20.70 -22.87 -7.07
N LEU A 52 21.26 -24.08 -7.03
CA LEU A 52 20.78 -25.16 -6.17
C LEU A 52 20.97 -24.84 -4.68
N ALA A 53 22.12 -24.27 -4.31
CA ALA A 53 22.34 -23.78 -2.95
C ALA A 53 21.33 -22.68 -2.58
N SER A 54 21.02 -21.79 -3.51
CA SER A 54 20.03 -20.71 -3.31
C SER A 54 18.62 -21.26 -3.07
N GLU A 55 18.19 -22.25 -3.86
CA GLU A 55 16.90 -22.91 -3.71
C GLU A 55 16.80 -23.65 -2.36
N ASN A 56 17.83 -24.43 -2.02
CA ASN A 56 17.88 -25.14 -0.73
C ASN A 56 17.80 -24.18 0.46
N PHE A 57 18.53 -23.06 0.40
CA PHE A 57 18.48 -22.03 1.43
C PHE A 57 17.07 -21.42 1.57
N ILE A 58 16.39 -21.13 0.46
CA ILE A 58 15.01 -20.63 0.47
C ILE A 58 14.06 -21.67 1.10
N HIS A 59 14.17 -22.95 0.72
CA HIS A 59 13.33 -24.02 1.28
C HIS A 59 13.52 -24.18 2.80
N GLN A 60 14.77 -24.18 3.26
CA GLN A 60 15.07 -24.25 4.70
C GLN A 60 14.54 -23.01 5.43
N SER A 61 14.75 -21.82 4.86
CA SER A 61 14.26 -20.56 5.42
C SER A 61 12.75 -20.55 5.56
N MET A 62 12.00 -20.97 4.54
CA MET A 62 10.55 -21.06 4.59
C MET A 62 10.06 -22.03 5.68
N SER A 63 10.77 -23.15 5.87
CA SER A 63 10.45 -24.09 6.95
C SER A 63 10.62 -23.44 8.33
N ILE A 64 11.66 -22.64 8.53
CA ILE A 64 11.89 -21.88 9.77
C ILE A 64 10.80 -20.83 10.01
N ILE A 65 10.37 -20.11 8.96
CA ILE A 65 9.27 -19.13 9.04
C ILE A 65 7.98 -19.80 9.49
N VAL A 66 7.59 -20.89 8.81
CA VAL A 66 6.36 -21.62 9.12
C VAL A 66 6.35 -22.08 10.57
N GLU A 67 7.46 -22.63 11.04
CA GLU A 67 7.52 -23.15 12.40
C GLU A 67 7.58 -22.03 13.45
N ASN A 68 8.46 -21.04 13.29
CA ASN A 68 8.79 -20.10 14.37
C ASN A 68 8.06 -18.76 14.29
N ALA A 69 7.76 -18.27 13.08
CA ALA A 69 7.10 -16.99 12.87
C ALA A 69 5.59 -17.10 12.63
N ILE A 70 5.10 -18.29 12.25
CA ILE A 70 3.67 -18.53 11.99
C ILE A 70 3.04 -19.39 13.09
N LYS A 71 3.47 -20.66 13.25
CA LYS A 71 2.84 -21.57 14.22
C LYS A 71 3.07 -21.11 15.65
N LYS A 72 4.32 -20.95 16.09
CA LYS A 72 4.61 -20.52 17.47
C LYS A 72 4.06 -19.13 17.77
N ALA A 73 4.16 -18.21 16.81
CA ALA A 73 3.71 -16.82 17.02
C ALA A 73 2.20 -16.71 17.27
N THR A 74 1.39 -17.69 16.83
CA THR A 74 -0.06 -17.72 17.03
C THR A 74 -0.51 -18.62 18.18
N ASP A 75 0.40 -19.37 18.82
CA ASP A 75 0.12 -20.21 19.98
C ASP A 75 0.06 -19.37 21.26
N VAL A 76 -1.08 -19.39 21.95
CA VAL A 76 -1.31 -18.63 23.19
C VAL A 76 -0.46 -19.07 24.38
N ARG A 77 0.25 -20.20 24.26
CA ARG A 77 1.21 -20.70 25.26
C ARG A 77 2.62 -20.11 25.08
N GLU A 78 2.90 -19.53 23.92
CA GLU A 78 4.16 -18.86 23.62
C GLU A 78 4.16 -17.41 24.14
N LYS A 79 5.34 -16.79 24.17
CA LYS A 79 5.48 -15.38 24.57
C LYS A 79 5.11 -14.44 23.43
N VAL A 80 4.35 -13.38 23.73
CA VAL A 80 4.11 -12.27 22.80
C VAL A 80 5.42 -11.59 22.39
N CYS A 81 6.35 -11.44 23.34
CA CYS A 81 7.70 -10.92 23.10
C CYS A 81 8.71 -11.50 24.10
N GLU A 82 9.96 -11.65 23.67
CA GLU A 82 11.09 -11.91 24.56
C GLU A 82 11.88 -10.60 24.74
N TRP A 83 11.47 -9.80 25.71
CA TRP A 83 12.06 -8.47 25.95
C TRP A 83 13.56 -8.54 26.28
N ARG A 84 14.33 -7.64 25.66
CA ARG A 84 15.75 -7.34 25.91
C ARG A 84 15.95 -5.83 25.83
N SER A 85 16.88 -5.28 26.60
CA SER A 85 17.26 -3.87 26.42
C SER A 85 17.96 -3.68 25.06
N PRO A 86 18.00 -2.45 24.51
CA PRO A 86 18.74 -2.18 23.28
C PRO A 86 20.22 -2.61 23.33
N GLU A 87 20.87 -2.46 24.49
CA GLU A 87 22.28 -2.84 24.72
C GLU A 87 22.43 -4.36 24.65
N GLN A 88 21.59 -5.09 25.39
CA GLN A 88 21.57 -6.56 25.36
C GLN A 88 21.29 -7.10 23.95
N LEU A 89 20.37 -6.46 23.22
CA LEU A 89 19.99 -6.93 21.89
C LEU A 89 21.11 -6.67 20.86
N LYS A 90 21.86 -5.57 20.97
CA LYS A 90 23.05 -5.33 20.13
C LYS A 90 24.10 -6.42 20.31
N GLU A 91 24.36 -6.83 21.56
CA GLU A 91 25.29 -7.91 21.89
C GLU A 91 24.79 -9.26 21.37
N LEU A 92 23.50 -9.55 21.53
CA LEU A 92 22.91 -10.83 21.09
C LEU A 92 22.83 -10.98 19.56
N LEU A 93 22.74 -9.87 18.82
CA LEU A 93 22.51 -9.90 17.38
C LEU A 93 23.76 -9.70 16.52
N ASP A 94 24.91 -9.33 17.10
CA ASP A 94 26.17 -9.03 16.36
C ASP A 94 25.89 -8.22 15.07
N LEU A 95 25.38 -7.01 15.22
CA LEU A 95 24.83 -6.20 14.11
C LEU A 95 25.89 -5.54 13.20
N GLU A 96 27.17 -5.75 13.47
CA GLU A 96 28.26 -5.14 12.70
C GLU A 96 28.33 -5.73 11.29
N LEU A 97 28.44 -4.86 10.28
CA LEU A 97 28.60 -5.26 8.89
C LEU A 97 30.11 -5.31 8.56
N ARG A 98 30.58 -6.45 8.05
CA ARG A 98 32.00 -6.73 7.79
C ARG A 98 32.28 -6.96 6.29
N ASP A 99 33.56 -6.92 5.90
CA ASP A 99 33.98 -7.12 4.50
C ASP A 99 33.72 -8.55 4.00
N GLY A 100 33.84 -9.55 4.88
CA GLY A 100 33.58 -10.95 4.57
C GLY A 100 32.13 -11.34 4.80
N GLY A 101 31.61 -12.23 3.95
CA GLY A 101 30.33 -12.90 4.19
C GLY A 101 30.43 -13.98 5.27
N GLU A 102 29.27 -14.45 5.72
CA GLU A 102 29.16 -15.49 6.75
C GLU A 102 28.75 -16.82 6.16
N SER A 103 28.96 -17.90 6.92
CA SER A 103 28.47 -19.21 6.55
C SER A 103 26.93 -19.27 6.55
N GLU A 104 26.35 -20.17 5.76
CA GLU A 104 24.90 -20.39 5.74
C GLU A 104 24.35 -20.71 7.14
N SER A 105 25.08 -21.47 7.96
CA SER A 105 24.70 -21.77 9.34
C SER A 105 24.59 -20.52 10.23
N GLU A 106 25.50 -19.56 10.08
CA GLU A 106 25.47 -18.30 10.81
C GLU A 106 24.29 -17.45 10.36
N ILE A 107 24.04 -17.37 9.05
CA ILE A 107 22.86 -16.67 8.50
C ILE A 107 21.54 -17.29 9.01
N LEU A 108 21.43 -18.62 9.02
CA LEU A 108 20.24 -19.30 9.55
C LEU A 108 20.07 -19.08 11.06
N GLN A 109 21.17 -18.93 11.81
CA GLN A 109 21.12 -18.58 13.22
C GLN A 109 20.62 -17.13 13.41
N ARG A 110 21.17 -16.17 12.66
CA ARG A 110 20.70 -14.77 12.64
C ARG A 110 19.22 -14.69 12.31
N PHE A 111 18.74 -15.52 11.39
CA PHE A 111 17.31 -15.57 11.06
C PHE A 111 16.45 -16.02 12.25
N LYS A 112 16.85 -17.09 12.94
CA LYS A 112 16.15 -17.58 14.13
C LYS A 112 16.15 -16.53 15.25
N ASP A 113 17.26 -15.83 15.45
CA ASP A 113 17.38 -14.80 16.49
C ASP A 113 16.53 -13.57 16.16
N ALA A 114 16.50 -13.14 14.90
CA ALA A 114 15.61 -12.09 14.43
C ALA A 114 14.14 -12.44 14.70
N ILE A 115 13.71 -13.67 14.40
CA ILE A 115 12.35 -14.13 14.72
C ILE A 115 12.14 -14.15 16.24
N ARG A 116 13.06 -14.76 17.00
CA ARG A 116 12.94 -14.99 18.44
C ARG A 116 12.73 -13.68 19.20
N TYR A 117 13.60 -12.70 18.98
CA TYR A 117 13.59 -11.44 19.73
C TYR A 117 12.62 -10.39 19.17
N SER A 118 12.05 -10.61 17.98
CA SER A 118 10.97 -9.75 17.46
C SER A 118 9.64 -9.95 18.20
N VAL A 119 8.83 -8.89 18.27
CA VAL A 119 7.46 -8.96 18.79
C VAL A 119 6.59 -9.81 17.86
N LYS A 120 5.81 -10.73 18.43
CA LYS A 120 4.87 -11.58 17.69
C LYS A 120 3.54 -10.85 17.50
N THR A 121 3.47 -9.95 16.54
CA THR A 121 2.25 -9.14 16.25
C THR A 121 1.06 -9.98 15.79
N THR A 122 1.32 -11.22 15.36
CA THR A 122 0.32 -12.22 15.00
C THR A 122 -0.29 -12.94 16.21
N HIS A 123 0.27 -12.77 17.40
CA HIS A 123 -0.17 -13.44 18.61
C HIS A 123 -1.59 -12.97 19.03
N PRO A 124 -2.52 -13.89 19.39
CA PRO A 124 -3.91 -13.52 19.73
C PRO A 124 -4.07 -12.57 20.93
N ARG A 125 -3.03 -12.44 21.76
CA ARG A 125 -2.97 -11.51 22.91
C ARG A 125 -2.16 -10.23 22.64
N PHE A 126 -1.84 -9.94 21.39
CA PHE A 126 -1.20 -8.68 21.01
C PHE A 126 -2.27 -7.61 20.71
N PHE A 127 -2.38 -6.63 21.61
CA PHE A 127 -3.35 -5.51 21.49
C PHE A 127 -2.68 -4.14 21.55
N ASN A 128 -1.37 -4.07 21.26
CA ASN A 128 -0.59 -2.85 21.43
C ASN A 128 -0.80 -1.82 20.32
N GLN A 129 -1.29 -2.24 19.15
CA GLN A 129 -1.38 -1.42 17.94
C GLN A 129 -2.74 -1.60 17.27
N LEU A 130 -3.06 -0.72 16.32
CA LEU A 130 -4.28 -0.81 15.49
C LEU A 130 -4.18 -1.87 14.37
N TYR A 131 -3.21 -2.77 14.47
CA TYR A 131 -3.09 -3.96 13.63
C TYR A 131 -2.64 -5.12 14.53
N ALA A 132 -3.15 -6.31 14.25
CA ALA A 132 -2.82 -7.52 14.98
C ALA A 132 -3.24 -8.75 14.17
N GLY A 133 -2.76 -9.92 14.59
CA GLY A 133 -3.13 -11.19 13.99
C GLY A 133 -2.46 -11.44 12.64
N MET A 134 -2.86 -12.53 12.00
CA MET A 134 -2.31 -13.01 10.73
C MET A 134 -3.43 -13.40 9.80
N GLU A 135 -3.42 -12.86 8.58
CA GLU A 135 -4.29 -13.34 7.51
C GLU A 135 -3.43 -14.08 6.46
N PRO A 136 -3.50 -15.43 6.41
CA PRO A 136 -2.62 -16.24 5.57
C PRO A 136 -2.69 -15.87 4.08
N TYR A 137 -3.86 -15.51 3.54
CA TYR A 137 -3.98 -15.16 2.12
C TYR A 137 -3.25 -13.84 1.82
N SER A 138 -3.32 -12.86 2.73
CA SER A 138 -2.57 -11.62 2.59
C SER A 138 -1.06 -11.82 2.76
N MET A 139 -0.65 -12.76 3.60
CA MET A 139 0.77 -13.10 3.81
C MET A 139 1.36 -13.78 2.58
N VAL A 140 0.67 -14.77 2.02
CA VAL A 140 1.10 -15.43 0.77
C VAL A 140 1.14 -14.44 -0.39
N ALA A 141 0.17 -13.54 -0.50
CA ALA A 141 0.22 -12.45 -1.47
C ALA A 141 1.48 -11.58 -1.30
N SER A 142 1.89 -11.31 -0.06
CA SER A 142 3.13 -10.57 0.22
C SER A 142 4.36 -11.34 -0.26
N PHE A 143 4.43 -12.66 -0.03
CA PHE A 143 5.52 -13.49 -0.54
C PHE A 143 5.59 -13.49 -2.07
N ILE A 144 4.45 -13.55 -2.76
CA ILE A 144 4.39 -13.45 -4.23
C ILE A 144 4.94 -12.10 -4.71
N ILE A 145 4.58 -11.01 -4.04
CA ILE A 145 5.09 -9.67 -4.37
C ILE A 145 6.60 -9.60 -4.19
N GLU A 146 7.14 -10.11 -3.08
CA GLU A 146 8.59 -10.10 -2.84
C GLU A 146 9.36 -11.02 -3.80
N ALA A 147 8.76 -12.14 -4.23
CA ALA A 147 9.39 -13.03 -5.20
C ALA A 147 9.47 -12.40 -6.60
N LEU A 148 8.40 -11.71 -7.04
CA LEU A 148 8.32 -11.10 -8.37
C LEU A 148 8.97 -9.72 -8.45
N LYS A 149 9.09 -8.99 -7.34
CA LYS A 149 9.66 -7.64 -7.23
C LYS A 149 9.13 -6.63 -8.27
N PRO A 150 7.80 -6.53 -8.49
CA PRO A 150 7.24 -5.60 -9.47
C PRO A 150 7.24 -4.15 -8.95
N SER A 151 7.01 -3.20 -9.85
CA SER A 151 6.75 -1.80 -9.51
C SER A 151 5.55 -1.26 -10.30
N LEU A 152 4.56 -0.66 -9.62
CA LEU A 152 3.39 -0.03 -10.27
C LEU A 152 3.68 1.40 -10.71
N TYR A 153 4.31 1.53 -11.87
CA TYR A 153 4.29 2.77 -12.64
C TYR A 153 3.53 2.59 -13.96
N THR A 154 3.77 1.50 -14.69
CA THR A 154 3.17 1.23 -16.00
C THR A 154 2.56 -0.17 -16.04
N TYR A 155 1.56 -0.36 -16.91
CA TYR A 155 0.91 -1.64 -17.13
C TYR A 155 1.89 -2.68 -17.69
N GLU A 156 2.83 -2.29 -18.55
CA GLU A 156 3.77 -3.23 -19.18
C GLU A 156 4.67 -4.01 -18.20
N VAL A 157 4.97 -3.44 -17.03
CA VAL A 157 5.85 -4.08 -16.03
C VAL A 157 5.08 -4.77 -14.90
N ALA A 158 3.80 -4.44 -14.72
CA ALA A 158 2.99 -4.92 -13.60
C ALA A 158 1.52 -5.17 -13.97
N PRO A 159 1.20 -5.84 -15.10
CA PRO A 159 -0.15 -5.83 -15.68
C PRO A 159 -1.20 -6.42 -14.74
N VAL A 160 -0.90 -7.57 -14.13
CA VAL A 160 -1.80 -8.24 -13.17
C VAL A 160 -2.03 -7.39 -11.94
N PHE A 161 -0.99 -6.73 -11.43
CA PHE A 161 -1.08 -5.93 -10.20
C PHE A 161 -1.81 -4.61 -10.42
N THR A 162 -1.66 -4.00 -11.60
CA THR A 162 -2.42 -2.82 -12.01
C THR A 162 -3.93 -3.13 -12.03
N LEU A 163 -4.34 -4.24 -12.66
CA LEU A 163 -5.75 -4.64 -12.71
C LEU A 163 -6.29 -5.06 -11.34
N ALA A 164 -5.47 -5.68 -10.49
CA ALA A 164 -5.85 -6.00 -9.12
C ALA A 164 -6.11 -4.73 -8.28
N GLU A 165 -5.26 -3.71 -8.44
CA GLU A 165 -5.45 -2.41 -7.78
C GLU A 165 -6.73 -1.71 -8.23
N GLU A 166 -6.98 -1.66 -9.53
CA GLU A 166 -8.23 -1.11 -10.09
C GLU A 166 -9.47 -1.81 -9.50
N ALA A 167 -9.47 -3.15 -9.48
CA ALA A 167 -10.57 -3.94 -8.96
C ALA A 167 -10.84 -3.68 -7.47
N VAL A 168 -9.78 -3.55 -6.66
CA VAL A 168 -9.91 -3.26 -5.23
C VAL A 168 -10.41 -1.84 -4.99
N LEU A 169 -9.84 -0.83 -5.67
CA LEU A 169 -10.26 0.55 -5.54
C LEU A 169 -11.74 0.71 -5.92
N LYS A 170 -12.15 0.12 -7.05
CA LYS A 170 -13.55 0.08 -7.45
C LYS A 170 -14.44 -0.50 -6.36
N LYS A 171 -14.03 -1.62 -5.75
CA LYS A 171 -14.82 -2.25 -4.68
C LYS A 171 -14.91 -1.39 -3.42
N MET A 172 -13.82 -0.72 -3.04
CA MET A 172 -13.80 0.17 -1.88
C MET A 172 -14.66 1.42 -2.12
N MET A 173 -14.64 1.98 -3.33
CA MET A 173 -15.50 3.11 -3.73
C MET A 173 -17.00 2.74 -3.73
N GLU A 174 -17.36 1.52 -4.16
CA GLU A 174 -18.72 1.00 -4.02
C GLU A 174 -19.18 0.99 -2.55
N LEU A 175 -18.30 0.57 -1.62
CA LEU A 175 -18.60 0.54 -0.18
C LEU A 175 -18.73 1.94 0.43
N ILE A 176 -17.96 2.91 -0.06
CA ILE A 176 -18.10 4.33 0.30
C ILE A 176 -19.45 4.90 -0.19
N GLY A 177 -19.96 4.38 -1.31
CA GLY A 177 -21.21 4.83 -1.93
C GLY A 177 -21.02 5.56 -3.26
N TRP A 178 -19.80 5.61 -3.81
CA TRP A 178 -19.49 6.21 -5.11
C TRP A 178 -19.72 5.20 -6.24
N LYS A 179 -20.99 4.84 -6.49
CA LYS A 179 -21.36 3.80 -7.46
C LYS A 179 -20.94 4.10 -8.89
N ASP A 180 -20.89 5.38 -9.25
CA ASP A 180 -20.48 5.81 -10.58
C ASP A 180 -18.95 5.78 -10.75
N GLY A 181 -18.20 5.36 -9.74
CA GLY A 181 -16.74 5.34 -9.72
C GLY A 181 -16.12 6.63 -9.18
N GLY A 182 -14.81 6.73 -9.38
CA GLY A 182 -13.91 7.79 -8.92
C GLY A 182 -12.50 7.40 -9.33
N ASP A 183 -11.49 7.97 -8.68
CA ASP A 183 -10.08 7.63 -8.90
C ASP A 183 -9.41 7.28 -7.57
N GLY A 184 -8.23 6.66 -7.61
CA GLY A 184 -7.51 6.31 -6.40
C GLY A 184 -6.16 5.66 -6.65
N ILE A 185 -5.43 5.46 -5.57
CA ILE A 185 -4.10 4.85 -5.57
C ILE A 185 -3.78 4.26 -4.19
N PHE A 186 -2.95 3.21 -4.14
CA PHE A 186 -2.38 2.74 -2.88
C PHE A 186 -1.07 3.47 -2.56
N ASN A 187 -0.98 3.95 -1.33
CA ASN A 187 0.16 4.69 -0.79
C ASN A 187 0.90 3.90 0.29
N ALA A 188 2.14 4.30 0.55
CA ALA A 188 2.99 3.80 1.65
C ALA A 188 2.50 4.27 3.04
N GLY A 189 1.26 3.90 3.41
CA GLY A 189 0.64 4.18 4.70
C GLY A 189 -0.36 5.33 4.71
N GLY A 190 -1.25 5.33 5.70
CA GLY A 190 -2.35 6.30 5.82
C GLY A 190 -1.90 7.75 5.95
N SER A 191 -0.75 8.00 6.58
CA SER A 191 -0.15 9.34 6.65
C SER A 191 0.12 9.92 5.26
N MET A 192 0.57 9.09 4.30
CA MET A 192 0.76 9.51 2.91
C MET A 192 -0.58 9.73 2.21
N SER A 193 -1.58 8.89 2.46
CA SER A 193 -2.96 9.11 1.96
C SER A 193 -3.54 10.46 2.43
N ASN A 194 -3.38 10.80 3.71
CA ASN A 194 -3.80 12.09 4.25
C ASN A 194 -3.01 13.25 3.63
N MET A 195 -1.71 13.07 3.37
CA MET A 195 -0.90 14.08 2.68
C MET A 195 -1.33 14.29 1.22
N TYR A 196 -1.71 13.22 0.51
CA TYR A 196 -2.30 13.32 -0.83
C TYR A 196 -3.60 14.12 -0.78
N ALA A 197 -4.45 13.89 0.23
CA ALA A 197 -5.68 14.64 0.42
C ALA A 197 -5.42 16.14 0.56
N VAL A 198 -4.46 16.54 1.42
CA VAL A 198 -4.06 17.94 1.60
C VAL A 198 -3.51 18.53 0.31
N ASN A 199 -2.65 17.79 -0.40
CA ASN A 199 -2.06 18.26 -1.65
C ASN A 199 -3.11 18.45 -2.76
N LEU A 200 -4.05 17.53 -2.91
CA LEU A 200 -5.12 17.62 -3.90
C LEU A 200 -6.12 18.72 -3.58
N ALA A 201 -6.51 18.87 -2.32
CA ALA A 201 -7.37 19.97 -1.88
C ALA A 201 -6.72 21.32 -2.17
N ARG A 202 -5.41 21.44 -1.90
CA ARG A 202 -4.61 22.63 -2.25
C ARG A 202 -4.56 22.88 -3.75
N TYR A 203 -4.29 21.85 -4.55
CA TYR A 203 -4.24 21.96 -6.01
C TYR A 203 -5.59 22.33 -6.63
N ARG A 204 -6.71 21.81 -6.10
CA ARG A 204 -8.06 22.22 -6.51
C ARG A 204 -8.31 23.69 -6.19
N CYS A 205 -7.91 24.14 -5.00
CA CYS A 205 -8.12 25.50 -4.54
C CYS A 205 -7.24 26.51 -5.29
N CYS A 206 -5.97 26.18 -5.51
CA CYS A 206 -4.95 27.05 -6.09
C CYS A 206 -3.99 26.21 -6.96
N PRO A 207 -4.36 25.88 -8.21
CA PRO A 207 -3.56 24.99 -9.06
C PRO A 207 -2.17 25.55 -9.38
N ASP A 208 -2.05 26.88 -9.46
CA ASP A 208 -0.80 27.57 -9.76
C ASP A 208 0.31 27.33 -8.71
N ILE A 209 -0.05 26.89 -7.48
CA ILE A 209 0.93 26.51 -6.45
C ILE A 209 1.85 25.39 -6.94
N LYS A 210 1.38 24.54 -7.86
CA LYS A 210 2.21 23.47 -8.44
C LYS A 210 3.48 24.02 -9.11
N GLU A 211 3.36 25.16 -9.79
CA GLU A 211 4.47 25.78 -10.54
C GLU A 211 5.11 26.94 -9.76
N ASN A 212 4.30 27.81 -9.16
CA ASN A 212 4.76 29.05 -8.52
C ASN A 212 5.15 28.87 -7.04
N GLY A 213 4.81 27.72 -6.44
CA GLY A 213 4.98 27.48 -5.01
C GLY A 213 4.04 28.30 -4.12
N LEU A 214 4.20 28.15 -2.80
CA LEU A 214 3.34 28.79 -1.80
C LEU A 214 3.66 30.27 -1.54
N SER A 215 4.82 30.78 -1.99
CA SER A 215 5.21 32.17 -1.77
C SER A 215 4.26 33.18 -2.45
N ALA A 216 3.62 32.76 -3.54
CA ALA A 216 2.63 33.55 -4.28
C ALA A 216 1.18 33.24 -3.88
N ALA A 217 0.96 32.33 -2.91
CA ALA A 217 -0.38 31.91 -2.49
C ALA A 217 -0.89 32.72 -1.29
N PRO A 218 -2.22 32.89 -1.13
CA PRO A 218 -2.78 33.40 0.11
C PRO A 218 -2.51 32.44 1.28
N ARG A 219 -2.72 32.92 2.52
CA ARG A 219 -2.63 32.08 3.72
C ARG A 219 -3.73 31.02 3.72
N LEU A 220 -3.39 29.79 3.29
CA LEU A 220 -4.30 28.65 3.28
C LEU A 220 -4.49 28.08 4.70
N VAL A 221 -5.72 27.78 5.09
CA VAL A 221 -6.06 27.17 6.39
C VAL A 221 -6.90 25.91 6.19
N MET A 222 -6.57 24.86 6.95
CA MET A 222 -7.36 23.62 7.00
C MET A 222 -7.80 23.30 8.42
N PHE A 223 -8.90 22.58 8.53
CA PHE A 223 -9.56 22.28 9.80
C PHE A 223 -9.57 20.78 10.04
N THR A 224 -9.36 20.36 11.28
CA THR A 224 -9.36 18.95 11.66
C THR A 224 -9.77 18.81 13.12
N SER A 225 -10.28 17.65 13.53
CA SER A 225 -10.60 17.41 14.94
C SER A 225 -9.33 17.52 15.80
N GLN A 226 -9.43 18.02 17.02
CA GLN A 226 -8.35 17.91 18.01
C GLN A 226 -7.93 16.45 18.27
N GLU A 227 -8.83 15.48 18.03
CA GLU A 227 -8.59 14.03 18.18
C GLU A 227 -8.05 13.36 16.90
N CYS A 228 -7.76 14.15 15.86
CA CYS A 228 -7.32 13.62 14.57
C CYS A 228 -5.93 12.97 14.66
N HIS A 229 -5.60 12.16 13.65
CA HIS A 229 -4.26 11.62 13.54
C HIS A 229 -3.23 12.73 13.24
N TYR A 230 -2.10 12.70 13.93
CA TYR A 230 -1.03 13.71 13.83
C TYR A 230 -0.47 13.91 12.39
N SER A 231 -0.78 13.00 11.45
CA SER A 231 -0.35 13.12 10.05
C SER A 231 -0.85 14.39 9.37
N ILE A 232 -1.99 14.96 9.78
CA ILE A 232 -2.50 16.21 9.19
C ILE A 232 -1.52 17.36 9.46
N SER A 233 -1.06 17.49 10.70
CA SER A 233 -0.03 18.47 11.07
C SER A 233 1.31 18.20 10.39
N LYS A 234 1.71 16.91 10.26
CA LYS A 234 2.91 16.54 9.48
C LYS A 234 2.79 16.93 8.00
N ALA A 235 1.63 16.70 7.39
CA ALA A 235 1.36 17.09 6.01
C ALA A 235 1.42 18.62 5.85
N ALA A 236 0.87 19.38 6.79
CA ALA A 236 0.94 20.84 6.79
C ALA A 236 2.39 21.35 6.79
N ALA A 237 3.21 20.80 7.69
CA ALA A 237 4.62 21.14 7.79
C ALA A 237 5.39 20.78 6.52
N LEU A 238 5.22 19.55 6.03
CA LEU A 238 5.96 19.03 4.87
C LEU A 238 5.56 19.73 3.57
N LEU A 239 4.28 20.08 3.39
CA LEU A 239 3.79 20.76 2.20
C LEU A 239 4.01 22.27 2.23
N GLY A 240 4.62 22.82 3.28
CA GLY A 240 4.93 24.24 3.42
C GLY A 240 3.76 25.13 3.86
N ILE A 241 2.61 24.54 4.23
CA ILE A 241 1.43 25.26 4.74
C ILE A 241 1.69 25.78 6.16
N GLY A 242 2.45 25.04 6.96
CA GLY A 242 2.78 25.38 8.35
C GLY A 242 1.72 24.93 9.35
N THR A 243 2.17 24.42 10.49
CA THR A 243 1.29 23.82 11.52
C THR A 243 0.35 24.82 12.19
N LYS A 244 0.69 26.11 12.21
CA LYS A 244 -0.19 27.18 12.71
C LYS A 244 -1.44 27.40 11.85
N ASN A 245 -1.45 26.89 10.62
CA ASN A 245 -2.59 26.97 9.71
C ASN A 245 -3.42 25.65 9.69
N VAL A 246 -3.21 24.80 10.70
CA VAL A 246 -4.05 23.63 10.99
C VAL A 246 -4.90 23.95 12.21
N TYR A 247 -6.15 24.31 11.99
CA TYR A 247 -7.04 24.70 13.07
C TYR A 247 -7.67 23.44 13.67
N ALA A 248 -7.28 23.14 14.91
CA ALA A 248 -7.84 22.05 15.69
C ALA A 248 -9.24 22.46 16.19
N ILE A 249 -10.25 21.74 15.72
CA ILE A 249 -11.64 21.95 16.12
C ILE A 249 -11.92 21.16 17.40
N PRO A 250 -12.54 21.78 18.42
CA PRO A 250 -12.95 21.10 19.65
C PRO A 250 -13.82 19.86 19.37
N SER A 251 -13.66 18.85 20.23
CA SER A 251 -14.49 17.64 20.22
C SER A 251 -15.41 17.58 21.42
N ASP A 252 -16.56 16.89 21.26
CA ASP A 252 -17.48 16.57 22.35
C ASP A 252 -16.86 15.56 23.33
N GLU A 253 -17.58 15.25 24.42
CA GLU A 253 -17.14 14.28 25.44
C GLU A 253 -16.91 12.86 24.91
N ARG A 254 -17.37 12.56 23.69
CA ARG A 254 -17.17 11.27 23.01
C ARG A 254 -16.06 11.34 21.96
N GLY A 255 -15.30 12.43 21.91
CA GLY A 255 -14.21 12.65 20.97
C GLY A 255 -14.65 12.94 19.54
N LYS A 256 -15.88 13.43 19.32
CA LYS A 256 -16.39 13.79 18.00
C LYS A 256 -16.27 15.29 17.78
N MET A 257 -15.76 15.71 16.61
CA MET A 257 -15.71 17.11 16.22
C MET A 257 -17.08 17.80 16.39
N ILE A 258 -17.08 18.99 17.01
CA ILE A 258 -18.28 19.81 17.21
C ILE A 258 -18.52 20.66 15.94
N PRO A 259 -19.59 20.42 15.16
CA PRO A 259 -19.79 21.11 13.88
C PRO A 259 -19.99 22.63 13.99
N SER A 260 -20.64 23.11 15.06
CA SER A 260 -20.81 24.56 15.27
C SER A 260 -19.47 25.27 15.47
N ALA A 261 -18.53 24.63 16.18
CA ALA A 261 -17.18 25.17 16.36
C ALA A 261 -16.36 25.14 15.07
N LEU A 262 -16.58 24.13 14.20
CA LEU A 262 -16.01 24.11 12.85
C LEU A 262 -16.47 25.32 12.05
N GLU A 263 -17.78 25.58 12.01
CA GLU A 263 -18.33 26.70 11.25
C GLU A 263 -17.84 28.06 11.78
N GLU A 264 -17.81 28.25 13.10
CA GLU A 264 -17.24 29.44 13.74
C GLU A 264 -15.77 29.68 13.32
N GLN A 265 -14.94 28.63 13.36
CA GLN A 265 -13.52 28.73 12.98
C GLN A 265 -13.32 29.00 11.48
N ILE A 266 -14.20 28.49 10.62
CA ILE A 266 -14.19 28.83 9.19
C ILE A 266 -14.48 30.32 8.97
N LEU A 267 -15.48 30.86 9.67
CA LEU A 267 -15.83 32.29 9.58
C LEU A 267 -14.71 33.18 10.15
N SER A 268 -14.13 32.77 11.28
CA SER A 268 -12.99 33.46 11.89
C SER A 268 -11.79 33.51 10.92
N ALA A 269 -11.37 32.37 10.36
CA ALA A 269 -10.27 32.32 9.40
C ALA A 269 -10.49 33.25 8.19
N LYS A 270 -11.72 33.31 7.65
CA LYS A 270 -12.07 34.24 6.57
C LYS A 270 -11.97 35.70 7.00
N SER A 271 -12.39 36.03 8.22
CA SER A 271 -12.30 37.39 8.76
C SER A 271 -10.85 37.86 8.94
N GLU A 272 -9.91 36.94 9.16
CA GLU A 272 -8.47 37.22 9.22
C GLU A 272 -7.79 37.25 7.83
N GLY A 273 -8.57 37.21 6.74
CA GLY A 273 -8.05 37.19 5.37
C GLY A 273 -7.37 35.87 4.97
N ALA A 274 -7.53 34.80 5.75
CA ALA A 274 -7.09 33.47 5.34
C ALA A 274 -8.07 32.84 4.35
N VAL A 275 -7.60 31.81 3.64
CA VAL A 275 -8.40 31.03 2.69
C VAL A 275 -8.58 29.61 3.24
N PRO A 276 -9.72 29.34 3.90
CA PRO A 276 -10.20 27.98 4.15
C PRO A 276 -10.23 27.16 2.85
N PHE A 277 -9.60 25.99 2.84
CA PHE A 277 -9.62 25.13 1.64
C PHE A 277 -10.02 23.68 1.91
N MET A 278 -9.93 23.20 3.16
CA MET A 278 -10.10 21.79 3.47
C MET A 278 -10.59 21.56 4.91
N VAL A 279 -11.46 20.57 5.07
CA VAL A 279 -11.80 19.95 6.36
C VAL A 279 -11.44 18.47 6.32
N ASN A 280 -10.72 18.01 7.35
CA ASN A 280 -10.49 16.59 7.63
C ASN A 280 -11.44 16.14 8.75
N ALA A 281 -12.40 15.27 8.41
CA ALA A 281 -13.21 14.54 9.36
C ALA A 281 -12.60 13.16 9.63
N THR A 282 -12.57 12.71 10.89
CA THR A 282 -12.00 11.41 11.27
C THR A 282 -13.11 10.38 11.49
N ALA A 283 -13.04 9.27 10.76
CA ALA A 283 -13.91 8.12 10.94
C ALA A 283 -13.14 7.00 11.66
N GLY A 284 -13.20 7.01 12.99
CA GLY A 284 -12.45 6.12 13.87
C GLY A 284 -11.13 6.76 14.30
N THR A 285 -11.15 7.60 15.33
CA THR A 285 -9.93 8.20 15.92
C THR A 285 -9.01 7.13 16.51
N THR A 286 -7.71 7.44 16.60
CA THR A 286 -6.68 6.45 16.96
C THR A 286 -6.83 5.94 18.39
N VAL A 287 -7.17 6.82 19.33
CA VAL A 287 -7.23 6.50 20.76
C VAL A 287 -8.63 6.06 21.17
N LEU A 288 -9.64 6.89 20.91
CA LEU A 288 -11.02 6.66 21.38
C LEU A 288 -11.86 5.82 20.42
N GLY A 289 -11.44 5.67 19.15
CA GLY A 289 -12.29 5.06 18.12
C GLY A 289 -13.54 5.91 17.78
N ALA A 290 -13.48 7.22 18.02
CA ALA A 290 -14.59 8.13 17.79
C ALA A 290 -14.84 8.38 16.29
N PHE A 291 -16.09 8.67 15.93
CA PHE A 291 -16.51 8.96 14.55
C PHE A 291 -17.13 10.34 14.47
N ASP A 292 -16.48 11.25 13.74
CA ASP A 292 -17.00 12.59 13.50
C ASP A 292 -18.36 12.55 12.77
N PRO A 293 -19.25 13.55 12.98
CA PRO A 293 -20.55 13.60 12.31
C PRO A 293 -20.41 14.05 10.84
N ILE A 294 -19.90 13.15 9.98
CA ILE A 294 -19.53 13.44 8.58
C ILE A 294 -20.66 14.12 7.79
N ASP A 295 -21.90 13.65 7.95
CA ASP A 295 -23.06 14.20 7.22
C ASP A 295 -23.28 15.71 7.51
N VAL A 296 -23.13 16.12 8.78
CA VAL A 296 -23.27 17.53 9.20
C VAL A 296 -22.05 18.34 8.78
N ILE A 297 -20.86 17.76 8.87
CA ILE A 297 -19.62 18.41 8.39
C ILE A 297 -19.68 18.63 6.87
N ALA A 298 -20.28 17.71 6.12
CA ALA A 298 -20.48 17.83 4.68
C ALA A 298 -21.38 19.02 4.33
N ASP A 299 -22.48 19.24 5.07
CA ASP A 299 -23.34 20.43 4.88
C ASP A 299 -22.53 21.73 5.03
N ILE A 300 -21.65 21.81 6.03
CA ILE A 300 -20.78 22.98 6.27
C ILE A 300 -19.76 23.14 5.15
N CYS A 301 -19.13 22.04 4.71
CA CYS A 301 -18.16 22.05 3.63
C CYS A 301 -18.78 22.52 2.31
N GLU A 302 -19.98 22.03 1.98
CA GLU A 302 -20.73 22.45 0.79
C GLU A 302 -21.12 23.94 0.87
N LYS A 303 -21.63 24.40 2.01
CA LYS A 303 -21.97 25.82 2.25
C LYS A 303 -20.77 26.76 2.02
N HIS A 304 -19.58 26.32 2.37
CA HIS A 304 -18.37 27.14 2.30
C HIS A 304 -17.42 26.78 1.14
N ASN A 305 -17.83 25.86 0.26
CA ASN A 305 -17.03 25.34 -0.85
C ASN A 305 -15.64 24.83 -0.42
N LEU A 306 -15.61 24.00 0.62
CA LEU A 306 -14.39 23.39 1.15
C LEU A 306 -14.25 21.94 0.69
N TRP A 307 -13.01 21.49 0.51
CA TRP A 307 -12.73 20.07 0.30
C TRP A 307 -13.04 19.27 1.57
N LEU A 308 -13.90 18.27 1.48
CA LEU A 308 -14.13 17.32 2.57
C LEU A 308 -13.27 16.06 2.37
N HIS A 309 -12.29 15.87 3.25
CA HIS A 309 -11.56 14.62 3.38
C HIS A 309 -12.08 13.83 4.59
N VAL A 310 -12.26 12.53 4.42
CA VAL A 310 -12.52 11.61 5.54
C VAL A 310 -11.31 10.71 5.76
N ASP A 311 -10.62 10.89 6.88
CA ASP A 311 -9.63 9.93 7.38
C ASP A 311 -10.38 8.73 7.99
N ALA A 312 -10.60 7.72 7.17
CA ALA A 312 -11.16 6.42 7.57
C ALA A 312 -10.06 5.35 7.64
N CYS A 313 -8.79 5.73 7.89
CA CYS A 313 -7.67 4.80 7.94
C CYS A 313 -7.95 3.65 8.91
N TRP A 314 -8.56 3.95 10.06
CA TRP A 314 -8.99 2.94 11.03
C TRP A 314 -10.44 2.49 10.81
N GLY A 315 -11.41 3.40 10.92
CA GLY A 315 -12.83 3.06 10.93
C GLY A 315 -13.44 2.67 9.59
N GLY A 316 -12.72 2.82 8.47
CA GLY A 316 -13.22 2.48 7.13
C GLY A 316 -13.69 1.03 7.00
N ALA A 317 -13.10 0.12 7.78
CA ALA A 317 -13.51 -1.29 7.80
C ALA A 317 -14.96 -1.51 8.25
N ALA A 318 -15.55 -0.59 9.01
CA ALA A 318 -16.97 -0.66 9.37
C ALA A 318 -17.90 -0.56 8.15
N LEU A 319 -17.44 -0.03 7.01
CA LEU A 319 -18.21 -0.02 5.75
C LEU A 319 -18.49 -1.42 5.20
N VAL A 320 -17.65 -2.41 5.55
CA VAL A 320 -17.86 -3.80 5.15
C VAL A 320 -19.04 -4.42 5.90
N SER A 321 -19.35 -3.92 7.10
CA SER A 321 -20.44 -4.41 7.94
C SER A 321 -21.75 -3.69 7.67
N SER A 322 -22.79 -4.44 7.30
CA SER A 322 -24.15 -3.91 7.18
C SER A 322 -24.68 -3.33 8.49
N LYS A 323 -24.26 -3.89 9.64
CA LYS A 323 -24.65 -3.45 10.98
C LYS A 323 -23.94 -2.16 11.39
N HIS A 324 -22.68 -1.96 10.99
CA HIS A 324 -21.85 -0.89 11.53
C HIS A 324 -21.51 0.23 10.53
N LYS A 325 -21.80 0.07 9.23
CA LYS A 325 -21.56 1.12 8.21
C LYS A 325 -22.23 2.46 8.50
N HIS A 326 -23.29 2.47 9.32
CA HIS A 326 -23.96 3.70 9.75
C HIS A 326 -23.05 4.66 10.55
N LEU A 327 -21.95 4.16 11.13
CA LEU A 327 -20.94 4.97 11.81
C LEU A 327 -20.26 5.97 10.86
N LEU A 328 -20.26 5.69 9.56
CA LEU A 328 -19.70 6.54 8.50
C LEU A 328 -20.82 7.21 7.67
N LYS A 329 -22.02 7.40 8.23
CA LYS A 329 -23.11 8.10 7.54
C LYS A 329 -22.62 9.47 7.04
N GLY A 330 -22.81 9.72 5.74
CA GLY A 330 -22.36 10.94 5.06
C GLY A 330 -21.05 10.78 4.26
N ILE A 331 -20.29 9.69 4.43
CA ILE A 331 -18.98 9.51 3.76
C ILE A 331 -19.03 9.61 2.24
N HIS A 332 -20.12 9.20 1.59
CA HIS A 332 -20.32 9.32 0.14
C HIS A 332 -20.29 10.78 -0.37
N ARG A 333 -20.48 11.77 0.52
CA ARG A 333 -20.41 13.20 0.19
C ARG A 333 -18.99 13.75 0.19
N ALA A 334 -18.02 13.02 0.77
CA ALA A 334 -16.62 13.42 0.79
C ALA A 334 -16.02 13.54 -0.62
N ASP A 335 -15.04 14.42 -0.77
CA ASP A 335 -14.24 14.56 -1.98
C ASP A 335 -13.12 13.51 -2.02
N SER A 336 -12.58 13.12 -0.84
CA SER A 336 -11.61 12.02 -0.72
C SER A 336 -11.72 11.22 0.58
N VAL A 337 -11.26 9.98 0.52
CA VAL A 337 -11.23 9.04 1.66
C VAL A 337 -9.88 8.34 1.73
N ALA A 338 -9.28 8.29 2.92
CA ALA A 338 -8.15 7.41 3.22
C ALA A 338 -8.66 6.18 3.98
N TRP A 339 -8.22 4.97 3.62
CA TRP A 339 -8.62 3.73 4.30
C TRP A 339 -7.47 2.71 4.29
N ASN A 340 -7.14 2.15 5.45
CA ASN A 340 -6.06 1.17 5.60
C ASN A 340 -6.61 -0.25 5.85
N PRO A 341 -6.71 -1.10 4.81
CA PRO A 341 -6.95 -2.53 4.99
C PRO A 341 -5.95 -3.23 5.91
N HIS A 342 -4.71 -2.71 6.06
CA HIS A 342 -3.71 -3.33 6.95
C HIS A 342 -3.98 -3.19 8.45
N LYS A 343 -5.05 -2.47 8.82
CA LYS A 343 -5.49 -2.37 10.21
C LYS A 343 -6.54 -3.43 10.51
N MET A 344 -7.81 -3.03 10.60
CA MET A 344 -8.92 -3.90 11.02
C MET A 344 -9.16 -5.12 10.10
N LEU A 345 -8.81 -5.02 8.81
CA LEU A 345 -8.97 -6.14 7.86
C LEU A 345 -7.76 -7.07 7.81
N MET A 346 -6.72 -6.82 8.61
CA MET A 346 -5.54 -7.69 8.77
C MET A 346 -4.69 -7.90 7.51
N ALA A 347 -4.81 -7.04 6.48
CA ALA A 347 -3.87 -7.09 5.37
C ALA A 347 -2.43 -6.81 5.87
N CYS A 348 -1.43 -7.43 5.25
CA CYS A 348 -0.04 -7.23 5.66
C CYS A 348 0.39 -5.77 5.45
N LEU A 349 1.15 -5.22 6.40
CA LEU A 349 1.71 -3.88 6.30
C LEU A 349 2.69 -3.77 5.09
N GLN A 350 2.72 -2.67 4.34
CA GLN A 350 1.70 -1.62 4.27
C GLN A 350 0.57 -2.02 3.29
N CYS A 351 -0.58 -1.37 3.41
CA CYS A 351 -1.75 -1.50 2.52
C CYS A 351 -2.74 -0.35 2.82
N SER A 352 -2.61 0.77 2.12
CA SER A 352 -3.34 2.01 2.41
C SER A 352 -3.90 2.61 1.12
N ALA A 353 -5.21 2.68 0.99
CA ALA A 353 -5.86 3.27 -0.18
C ALA A 353 -6.13 4.76 0.06
N PHE A 354 -5.86 5.59 -0.95
CA PHE A 354 -6.38 6.94 -1.08
C PHE A 354 -7.33 6.96 -2.27
N MET A 355 -8.57 7.37 -2.05
CA MET A 355 -9.60 7.43 -3.08
C MET A 355 -10.15 8.84 -3.16
N VAL A 356 -10.49 9.28 -4.37
CA VAL A 356 -11.10 10.57 -4.67
C VAL A 356 -12.37 10.35 -5.47
N ARG A 357 -13.38 11.17 -5.23
CA ARG A 357 -14.63 11.13 -6.00
C ARG A 357 -14.46 11.70 -7.41
N ASP A 358 -13.39 12.47 -7.63
CA ASP A 358 -13.06 13.06 -8.92
C ASP A 358 -12.89 12.01 -10.03
N LYS A 359 -13.30 12.39 -11.25
CA LYS A 359 -13.17 11.59 -12.48
C LYS A 359 -12.52 12.39 -13.62
N THR A 360 -11.94 13.54 -13.30
CA THR A 360 -11.32 14.49 -14.25
C THR A 360 -9.80 14.35 -14.26
N SER A 361 -9.31 13.17 -13.84
CA SER A 361 -7.90 12.85 -13.65
C SER A 361 -7.18 13.85 -12.72
N LEU A 362 -7.86 14.32 -11.66
CA LEU A 362 -7.29 15.29 -10.71
C LEU A 362 -5.98 14.80 -10.09
N LEU A 363 -5.89 13.51 -9.71
CA LEU A 363 -4.67 12.89 -9.21
C LEU A 363 -3.51 13.06 -10.20
N GLN A 364 -3.74 12.71 -11.46
CA GLN A 364 -2.75 12.83 -12.52
C GLN A 364 -2.37 14.29 -12.79
N ARG A 365 -3.33 15.20 -12.90
CA ARG A 365 -3.04 16.63 -13.15
C ARG A 365 -2.23 17.25 -12.00
N CYS A 366 -2.56 16.86 -10.77
CA CYS A 366 -1.86 17.32 -9.57
C CYS A 366 -0.40 16.84 -9.51
N HIS A 367 -0.14 15.55 -9.80
CA HIS A 367 1.16 14.93 -9.56
C HIS A 367 2.04 14.71 -10.80
N SER A 368 1.47 14.75 -12.01
CA SER A 368 2.20 14.45 -13.24
C SER A 368 3.37 15.39 -13.44
N ALA A 369 4.53 14.79 -13.72
CA ALA A 369 5.76 15.45 -14.14
C ALA A 369 6.04 15.23 -15.65
N ARG A 370 5.21 14.44 -16.35
CA ARG A 370 5.32 14.13 -17.78
C ARG A 370 6.71 13.65 -18.19
N ALA A 371 7.31 12.77 -17.39
CA ALA A 371 8.64 12.22 -17.67
C ALA A 371 8.63 11.33 -18.92
N SER A 372 9.25 11.81 -20.00
CA SER A 372 9.21 11.19 -21.34
C SER A 372 9.86 9.80 -21.42
N TYR A 373 10.74 9.45 -20.49
CA TYR A 373 11.40 8.14 -20.45
C TYR A 373 10.51 7.02 -19.88
N LEU A 374 9.38 7.36 -19.23
CA LEU A 374 8.54 6.39 -18.52
C LEU A 374 7.09 6.40 -19.02
N PHE A 375 6.52 7.58 -19.28
CA PHE A 375 5.11 7.76 -19.66
C PHE A 375 4.96 8.13 -21.14
N GLN A 376 5.55 7.30 -22.01
CA GLN A 376 5.37 7.37 -23.45
C GLN A 376 3.88 7.21 -23.80
N GLN A 377 3.36 8.05 -24.69
CA GLN A 377 1.95 8.03 -25.09
C GLN A 377 1.69 7.17 -26.33
N ASP A 378 2.75 6.79 -27.04
CA ASP A 378 2.77 6.01 -28.28
C ASP A 378 3.01 4.51 -28.05
N LYS A 379 2.63 4.00 -26.86
CA LYS A 379 2.74 2.57 -26.53
C LYS A 379 1.70 1.73 -27.29
N PHE A 380 1.99 0.44 -27.41
CA PHE A 380 1.15 -0.54 -28.11
C PHE A 380 -0.10 -0.99 -27.32
N TYR A 381 -0.40 -0.35 -26.19
CA TYR A 381 -1.55 -0.63 -25.32
C TYR A 381 -2.18 0.68 -24.84
N ASP A 382 -3.35 0.59 -24.22
CA ASP A 382 -4.03 1.74 -23.63
C ASP A 382 -3.24 2.30 -22.42
N VAL A 383 -2.58 3.44 -22.61
CA VAL A 383 -1.76 4.08 -21.58
C VAL A 383 -2.56 4.64 -20.41
N SER A 384 -3.90 4.64 -20.45
CA SER A 384 -4.72 5.02 -19.30
C SER A 384 -4.57 4.08 -18.10
N TYR A 385 -4.05 2.86 -18.32
CA TYR A 385 -3.68 1.92 -17.25
C TYR A 385 -2.34 2.26 -16.58
N ASP A 386 -1.54 3.19 -17.11
CA ASP A 386 -0.31 3.65 -16.47
C ASP A 386 -0.66 4.61 -15.33
N THR A 387 -0.36 4.20 -14.09
CA THR A 387 -0.78 4.92 -12.87
C THR A 387 0.33 5.75 -12.23
N GLY A 388 1.57 5.66 -12.73
CA GLY A 388 2.72 6.31 -12.10
C GLY A 388 2.58 7.83 -11.97
N ASP A 389 2.02 8.49 -12.98
CA ASP A 389 1.82 9.95 -12.98
C ASP A 389 0.68 10.43 -12.06
N LYS A 390 -0.07 9.50 -11.44
CA LYS A 390 -1.02 9.80 -10.34
C LYS A 390 -0.32 9.89 -8.98
N SER A 391 0.93 9.45 -8.89
CA SER A 391 1.67 9.28 -7.64
C SER A 391 2.79 10.31 -7.49
N VAL A 392 3.11 10.71 -6.26
CA VAL A 392 4.37 11.40 -5.96
C VAL A 392 5.56 10.42 -5.85
N GLN A 393 5.30 9.12 -5.78
CA GLN A 393 6.30 8.05 -5.81
C GLN A 393 6.58 7.63 -7.26
N CYS A 394 7.85 7.41 -7.60
CA CYS A 394 8.22 6.76 -8.86
C CYS A 394 8.00 5.24 -8.78
N SER A 395 8.82 4.53 -7.99
CA SER A 395 8.61 3.11 -7.72
C SER A 395 7.54 2.92 -6.64
N ARG A 396 6.65 1.94 -6.85
CA ARG A 396 5.50 1.72 -5.98
C ARG A 396 5.16 0.24 -5.87
N LYS A 397 4.93 -0.23 -4.65
CA LYS A 397 4.65 -1.64 -4.36
C LYS A 397 3.18 -1.98 -4.67
N PRO A 398 2.87 -3.18 -5.20
CA PRO A 398 1.50 -3.67 -5.45
C PRO A 398 0.72 -4.03 -4.16
N ASP A 399 0.62 -3.10 -3.20
CA ASP A 399 0.00 -3.40 -1.91
C ASP A 399 -1.48 -3.77 -2.00
N ALA A 400 -2.17 -3.35 -3.06
CA ALA A 400 -3.55 -3.74 -3.35
C ALA A 400 -3.70 -5.26 -3.59
N PHE A 401 -2.65 -5.95 -4.06
CA PHE A 401 -2.72 -7.38 -4.32
C PHE A 401 -2.92 -8.21 -3.04
N LYS A 402 -2.39 -7.73 -1.91
CA LYS A 402 -2.55 -8.34 -0.58
C LYS A 402 -4.02 -8.44 -0.18
N ILE A 403 -4.74 -7.33 -0.31
CA ILE A 403 -6.18 -7.25 -0.03
C ILE A 403 -7.00 -7.92 -1.14
N TRP A 404 -6.58 -7.84 -2.41
CA TRP A 404 -7.26 -8.50 -3.52
C TRP A 404 -7.34 -10.02 -3.32
N LEU A 405 -6.20 -10.68 -3.05
CA LEU A 405 -6.16 -12.14 -2.87
C LEU A 405 -6.93 -12.57 -1.62
N MET A 406 -6.75 -11.84 -0.51
CA MET A 406 -7.52 -12.05 0.72
C MET A 406 -9.03 -11.94 0.48
N TRP A 407 -9.47 -10.90 -0.23
CA TRP A 407 -10.89 -10.69 -0.53
C TRP A 407 -11.44 -11.78 -1.45
N LYS A 408 -10.65 -12.27 -2.41
CA LYS A 408 -11.04 -13.42 -3.24
C LYS A 408 -11.23 -14.69 -2.43
N ALA A 409 -10.36 -14.95 -1.46
CA ALA A 409 -10.41 -16.15 -0.64
C ALA A 409 -11.54 -16.11 0.41
N LEU A 410 -11.75 -14.97 1.07
CA LEU A 410 -12.72 -14.83 2.16
C LEU A 410 -14.12 -14.40 1.66
N GLY A 411 -14.17 -13.53 0.65
CA GLY A 411 -15.38 -12.84 0.23
C GLY A 411 -15.86 -11.78 1.23
N SER A 412 -16.78 -10.91 0.79
CA SER A 412 -17.29 -9.81 1.63
C SER A 412 -18.02 -10.27 2.88
N ARG A 413 -18.69 -11.44 2.84
CA ARG A 413 -19.47 -11.97 3.99
C ARG A 413 -18.57 -12.34 5.16
N GLU A 414 -17.45 -12.99 4.91
CA GLU A 414 -16.49 -13.35 5.95
C GLU A 414 -15.79 -12.11 6.52
N LEU A 415 -15.41 -11.15 5.66
CA LEU A 415 -14.86 -9.87 6.12
C LEU A 415 -15.85 -9.11 7.02
N GLU A 416 -17.13 -9.09 6.66
CA GLU A 416 -18.21 -8.52 7.48
C GLU A 416 -18.31 -9.23 8.84
N GLN A 417 -18.33 -10.56 8.86
CA GLN A 417 -18.41 -11.33 10.11
C GLN A 417 -17.22 -11.08 11.04
N ARG A 418 -16.01 -10.92 10.49
CA ARG A 418 -14.81 -10.60 11.28
C ARG A 418 -14.88 -9.22 11.90
N VAL A 419 -15.34 -8.21 11.14
CA VAL A 419 -15.56 -6.85 11.66
C VAL A 419 -16.61 -6.87 12.77
N ASP A 420 -17.76 -7.50 12.53
CA ASP A 420 -18.83 -7.65 13.52
C ASP A 420 -18.34 -8.34 14.80
N ARG A 421 -17.57 -9.43 14.66
CA ARG A 421 -17.02 -10.18 15.79
C ARG A 421 -16.07 -9.33 16.61
N ALA A 422 -15.16 -8.59 15.98
CA ALA A 422 -14.23 -7.73 16.69
C ALA A 422 -14.94 -6.62 17.48
N LEU A 423 -15.97 -6.01 16.90
CA LEU A 423 -16.79 -5.01 17.60
C LEU A 423 -17.67 -5.62 18.71
N ALA A 424 -18.12 -6.87 18.55
CA ALA A 424 -18.81 -7.60 19.61
C ALA A 424 -17.88 -7.92 20.79
N MET A 425 -16.64 -8.36 20.51
CA MET A 425 -15.63 -8.62 21.55
C MET A 425 -15.32 -7.36 22.36
N ALA A 426 -15.19 -6.20 21.69
CA ALA A 426 -14.96 -4.92 22.34
C ALA A 426 -16.10 -4.47 23.28
N ARG A 427 -17.32 -5.02 23.14
CA ARG A 427 -18.46 -4.75 24.04
C ARG A 427 -18.56 -5.75 25.19
N SER A 428 -17.88 -6.89 25.09
CA SER A 428 -17.93 -7.99 26.05
C SER A 428 -16.86 -7.90 27.14
N VAL A 429 -15.85 -7.06 26.91
CA VAL A 429 -14.86 -6.63 27.90
C VAL A 429 -15.37 -5.35 28.54
#